data_AF-A0A941WJ20-F1
#
_entry.id   AF-A0A941WJ20-F1
#
_cell.length_a   1.000
_cell.length_b   1.000
_cell.length_c   1.000
_cell.angle_alpha   90.00
_cell.angle_beta   90.00
_cell.angle_gamma   90.00
#
_symmetry.space_group_name_H-M   'P 1'
#
loop_
_entity.id
_entity.type
_entity.pdbx_description
1 polymer ?
#
loop_
_entity_poly.entity_id
_entity_poly.type
_entity_poly.pdbx_seq_one_letter_code
_entity_poly.pdbx_strand_id
1 'polypeptide(L)'
;VYQNTRKLVLSPLNPYFYKGKAGEGIGGPHIGFDFIWPMSIIMRCNTTNDTEEIRHCVKMLRDTDGDTGFMHESFHKDDPKKFTRSWFAWVNTLFGEMIYRLVQEGKTDILNNLG
;
A
#
# COMPACT_ATOMS: atom_id res chain seq x y z
N VAL A 1 17.76 13.66 -6.17
CA VAL A 1 18.06 12.64 -5.14
C VAL A 1 16.83 11.85 -4.75
N TYR A 2 15.80 12.46 -4.15
CA TYR A 2 14.57 11.75 -3.72
C TYR A 2 13.96 10.80 -4.78
N GLN A 3 13.73 11.28 -6.00
CA GLN A 3 13.13 10.46 -7.07
C GLN A 3 13.99 9.23 -7.45
N ASN A 4 15.32 9.33 -7.36
CA ASN A 4 16.21 8.19 -7.60
C ASN A 4 16.08 7.16 -6.48
N THR A 5 16.02 7.62 -5.22
CA THR A 5 15.78 6.76 -4.07
C THR A 5 14.42 6.09 -4.16
N ARG A 6 13.36 6.82 -4.52
CA ARG A 6 12.01 6.28 -4.72
C ARG A 6 12.00 5.13 -5.72
N LYS A 7 12.68 5.30 -6.87
CA LYS A 7 12.83 4.25 -7.88
C LYS A 7 13.57 3.03 -7.34
N LEU A 8 14.65 3.24 -6.58
CA LEU A 8 15.43 2.15 -6.00
C LEU A 8 14.63 1.36 -4.95
N VAL A 9 13.97 2.03 -4.01
CA VAL A 9 13.25 1.36 -2.90
C VAL A 9 11.99 0.62 -3.37
N LEU A 10 11.39 1.05 -4.48
CA LEU A 10 10.26 0.40 -5.16
C LEU A 10 10.72 -0.55 -6.28
N SER A 11 11.87 -1.20 -6.10
CA SER A 11 12.44 -2.13 -7.08
C SER A 11 13.05 -3.36 -6.41
N PRO A 12 13.32 -4.44 -7.15
CA PRO A 12 14.00 -5.63 -6.63
C PRO A 12 15.41 -5.37 -6.08
N LEU A 13 15.99 -4.19 -6.30
CA LEU A 13 17.27 -3.79 -5.68
C LEU A 13 17.14 -3.52 -4.18
N ASN A 14 15.92 -3.25 -3.70
CA ASN A 14 15.63 -3.22 -2.27
C ASN A 14 15.33 -4.66 -1.80
N PRO A 15 16.13 -5.24 -0.88
CA PRO A 15 15.94 -6.61 -0.41
C PRO A 15 14.61 -6.83 0.34
N TYR A 16 13.93 -5.74 0.72
CA TYR A 16 12.62 -5.77 1.38
C TYR A 16 11.48 -5.29 0.48
N PHE A 17 11.73 -5.12 -0.83
CA PHE A 17 10.67 -4.94 -1.80
C PHE A 17 10.21 -6.31 -2.31
N TYR A 18 8.93 -6.59 -2.18
CA TYR A 18 8.31 -7.84 -2.61
C TYR A 18 7.27 -7.57 -3.68
N LYS A 19 7.17 -8.49 -4.63
CA LYS A 19 6.15 -8.50 -5.69
C LYS A 19 5.66 -9.92 -5.87
N GLY A 20 4.35 -10.09 -5.78
CA GLY A 20 3.68 -11.38 -5.93
C GLY A 20 2.35 -11.23 -6.65
N LYS A 21 1.52 -12.27 -6.54
CA LYS A 21 0.22 -12.34 -7.21
C LYS A 21 -0.81 -11.33 -6.68
N ALA A 22 -0.78 -11.07 -5.37
CA ALA A 22 -1.75 -10.21 -4.71
C ALA A 22 -1.35 -8.73 -4.74
N GLY A 23 -0.05 -8.42 -4.80
CA GLY A 23 0.42 -7.05 -4.84
C GLY A 23 1.94 -6.91 -4.80
N GLU A 24 2.38 -5.66 -4.67
CA GLU A 24 3.79 -5.29 -4.53
C GLU A 24 3.96 -4.16 -3.53
N GLY A 25 5.09 -4.15 -2.83
CA GLY A 25 5.39 -3.11 -1.86
C GLY A 25 6.58 -3.45 -0.98
N ILE A 26 6.81 -2.61 0.02
CA ILE A 26 7.95 -2.74 0.91
C ILE A 26 7.48 -3.37 2.23
N GLY A 27 8.26 -4.32 2.73
CA GLY A 27 8.15 -4.87 4.08
C GLY A 27 9.38 -4.54 4.93
N GLY A 28 9.88 -5.54 5.65
CA GLY A 28 11.07 -5.42 6.46
C GLY A 28 11.39 -6.71 7.22
N PRO A 29 12.53 -6.77 7.93
CA PRO A 29 12.94 -7.98 8.64
C PRO A 29 12.05 -8.33 9.84
N HIS A 30 11.16 -7.42 10.27
CA HIS A 30 10.34 -7.60 11.47
C HIS A 30 9.35 -8.77 11.37
N ILE A 31 8.72 -8.95 10.20
CA ILE A 31 7.79 -10.07 9.96
C ILE A 31 8.48 -11.22 9.22
N GLY A 32 9.43 -10.89 8.35
CA GLY A 32 10.14 -11.85 7.50
C GLY A 32 9.91 -11.57 6.02
N PHE A 33 10.36 -12.49 5.19
CA PHE A 33 10.31 -12.36 3.73
C PHE A 33 8.89 -12.48 3.18
N ASP A 34 8.67 -11.87 2.02
CA ASP A 34 7.43 -11.94 1.24
C ASP A 34 6.19 -11.25 1.86
N PHE A 35 6.33 -10.63 3.03
CA PHE A 35 5.28 -9.82 3.65
C PHE A 35 5.42 -8.34 3.30
N ILE A 36 4.38 -7.78 2.67
CA ILE A 36 4.29 -6.38 2.29
C ILE A 36 3.53 -5.62 3.36
N TRP A 37 3.98 -4.42 3.71
CA TRP A 37 3.25 -3.56 4.66
C TRP A 37 2.32 -2.62 3.89
N PRO A 38 1.00 -2.59 4.18
CA PRO A 38 0.06 -1.60 3.63
C PRO A 38 0.54 -0.17 3.80
N MET A 39 1.25 0.11 4.90
CA MET A 39 1.93 1.38 5.16
C MET A 39 2.78 1.86 3.98
N SER A 40 3.57 0.97 3.36
CA SER A 40 4.44 1.34 2.24
C SER A 40 3.65 1.78 1.00
N ILE A 41 2.48 1.17 0.78
CA ILE A 41 1.57 1.48 -0.33
C ILE A 41 0.86 2.81 -0.07
N ILE A 42 0.41 3.06 1.18
CA ILE A 42 -0.15 4.34 1.60
C ILE A 42 0.88 5.47 1.38
N MET A 43 2.14 5.26 1.78
CA MET A 43 3.20 6.24 1.57
C MET A 43 3.54 6.44 0.09
N ARG A 44 3.51 5.38 -0.72
CA ARG A 44 3.67 5.46 -2.18
C ARG A 44 2.60 6.35 -2.80
N CYS A 45 1.34 6.19 -2.37
CA CYS A 45 0.20 7.02 -2.77
C CYS A 45 0.32 8.48 -2.29
N ASN A 46 0.83 8.68 -1.06
CA ASN A 46 1.03 10.01 -0.49
C ASN A 46 2.16 10.82 -1.10
N THR A 47 3.04 10.17 -1.87
CA THR A 47 4.23 10.80 -2.42
C THR A 47 4.29 10.79 -3.95
N THR A 48 3.13 10.62 -4.59
CA THR A 48 2.99 10.69 -6.05
C THR A 48 1.92 11.68 -6.46
N ASN A 49 2.11 12.26 -7.66
CA ASN A 49 1.13 13.08 -8.36
C ASN A 49 0.57 12.36 -9.59
N ASP A 50 1.06 11.15 -9.89
CA ASP A 50 0.57 10.34 -11.00
C ASP A 50 -0.79 9.72 -10.63
N THR A 51 -1.81 10.04 -11.41
CA THR A 51 -3.19 9.59 -11.19
C THR A 51 -3.34 8.08 -11.27
N GLU A 52 -2.61 7.43 -12.17
CA GLU A 52 -2.68 5.97 -12.34
C GLU A 52 -1.89 5.26 -11.23
N GLU A 53 -0.81 5.85 -10.74
CA GLU A 53 -0.12 5.32 -9.55
C GLU A 53 -0.99 5.44 -8.28
N ILE A 54 -1.71 6.55 -8.12
CA ILE A 54 -2.70 6.70 -7.03
C ILE A 54 -3.77 5.62 -7.14
N ARG A 55 -4.39 5.48 -8.33
CA ARG A 55 -5.42 4.45 -8.58
C ARG A 55 -4.91 3.06 -8.23
N HIS A 56 -3.70 2.73 -8.67
CA HIS A 56 -3.06 1.46 -8.40
C HIS A 56 -2.86 1.21 -6.90
N CYS A 57 -2.37 2.20 -6.16
CA CYS A 57 -2.17 2.07 -4.71
C CYS A 57 -3.49 1.87 -3.97
N VAL A 58 -4.51 2.68 -4.26
CA VAL A 58 -5.83 2.59 -3.61
C VAL A 58 -6.51 1.26 -3.92
N LYS A 59 -6.46 0.81 -5.18
CA LYS A 59 -6.99 -0.49 -5.60
C LYS A 59 -6.29 -1.63 -4.86
N MET A 60 -4.96 -1.60 -4.78
CA MET A 60 -4.20 -2.64 -4.07
C MET A 60 -4.57 -2.69 -2.59
N LEU A 61 -4.65 -1.55 -1.90
CA LEU A 61 -5.06 -1.50 -0.50
C LEU A 61 -6.47 -2.06 -0.27
N ARG A 62 -7.41 -1.80 -1.19
CA ARG A 62 -8.76 -2.39 -1.18
C ARG A 62 -8.73 -3.91 -1.36
N ASP A 63 -7.91 -4.39 -2.31
CA ASP A 63 -7.90 -5.81 -2.72
C ASP A 63 -7.03 -6.70 -1.80
N THR A 64 -6.28 -6.11 -0.86
CA THR A 64 -5.37 -6.84 0.04
C THR A 64 -5.69 -6.66 1.53
N ASP A 65 -6.95 -6.40 1.88
CA ASP A 65 -7.44 -6.22 3.25
C ASP A 65 -7.81 -7.55 3.96
N GLY A 66 -7.56 -8.69 3.30
CA GLY A 66 -7.88 -10.01 3.84
C GLY A 66 -9.38 -10.26 4.04
N ASP A 67 -10.25 -9.54 3.32
CA ASP A 67 -11.72 -9.54 3.47
C ASP A 67 -12.19 -9.00 4.84
N THR A 68 -11.39 -8.16 5.50
CA THR A 68 -11.69 -7.67 6.87
C THR A 68 -12.26 -6.25 6.92
N GLY A 69 -12.07 -5.45 5.87
CA GLY A 69 -12.38 -4.02 5.87
C GLY A 69 -11.40 -3.16 6.67
N PHE A 70 -10.29 -3.73 7.17
CA PHE A 70 -9.27 -3.02 7.95
C PHE A 70 -7.89 -3.11 7.31
N MET A 71 -7.03 -2.16 7.65
CA MET A 71 -5.62 -2.25 7.31
C MET A 71 -4.89 -3.13 8.33
N HIS A 72 -3.98 -3.95 7.80
CA HIS A 72 -3.11 -4.83 8.56
C HIS A 72 -1.69 -4.27 8.68
N GLU A 73 -0.88 -4.88 9.54
CA GLU A 73 0.56 -4.55 9.59
C GLU A 73 1.27 -5.04 8.33
N SER A 74 0.95 -6.26 7.92
CA SER A 74 1.51 -6.85 6.72
C SER A 74 0.55 -7.87 6.09
N PHE A 75 0.72 -8.15 4.80
CA PHE A 75 0.06 -9.24 4.09
C PHE A 75 1.07 -9.96 3.18
N HIS A 76 0.89 -11.26 2.98
CA HIS A 76 1.77 -12.05 2.11
C HIS A 76 1.56 -11.66 0.63
N LYS A 77 2.65 -11.45 -0.12
CA LYS A 77 2.64 -10.95 -1.51
C LYS A 77 1.77 -11.74 -2.49
N ASP A 78 1.53 -13.01 -2.20
CA ASP A 78 0.75 -13.94 -3.02
C ASP A 78 -0.64 -14.29 -2.45
N ASP A 79 -0.93 -13.94 -1.20
CA ASP A 79 -2.17 -14.31 -0.51
C ASP A 79 -2.48 -13.33 0.63
N PRO A 80 -3.39 -12.35 0.43
CA PRO A 80 -3.63 -11.31 1.41
C PRO A 80 -4.36 -11.82 2.66
N LYS A 81 -4.96 -13.01 2.63
CA LYS A 81 -5.58 -13.64 3.81
C LYS A 81 -4.53 -14.08 4.83
N LYS A 82 -3.26 -14.17 4.42
CA LYS A 82 -2.11 -14.32 5.32
C LYS A 82 -1.60 -12.94 5.69
N PHE A 83 -2.22 -12.35 6.72
CA PHE A 83 -1.85 -11.04 7.24
C PHE A 83 -1.41 -11.10 8.70
N THR A 84 -0.74 -10.05 9.17
CA THR A 84 -0.41 -9.86 10.59
C THR A 84 -1.16 -8.66 11.16
N ARG A 85 -1.56 -8.79 12.45
CA ARG A 85 -2.32 -7.77 13.21
C ARG A 85 -3.64 -7.36 12.54
N SER A 86 -4.70 -8.08 12.91
CA SER A 86 -6.08 -7.74 12.50
C SER A 86 -6.54 -6.37 12.99
N TRP A 87 -6.00 -5.89 14.11
CA TRP A 87 -6.29 -4.57 14.66
C TRP A 87 -5.04 -3.72 14.78
N PHE A 88 -4.88 -2.78 13.83
CA PHE A 88 -3.78 -1.83 13.82
C PHE A 88 -4.26 -0.40 13.57
N ALA A 89 -4.67 0.26 14.66
CA ALA A 89 -5.29 1.58 14.62
C ALA A 89 -4.47 2.64 13.85
N TRP A 90 -3.14 2.62 13.96
CA TRP A 90 -2.30 3.59 13.26
C TRP A 90 -2.43 3.49 11.73
N VAL A 91 -2.37 2.28 11.17
CA VAL A 91 -2.47 2.09 9.72
C VAL A 91 -3.89 2.38 9.23
N ASN A 92 -4.90 2.05 10.04
CA ASN A 92 -6.29 2.44 9.76
C ASN A 92 -6.44 3.97 9.67
N THR A 93 -5.85 4.71 10.62
CA THR A 93 -5.88 6.18 10.60
C THR A 93 -5.16 6.73 9.36
N LEU A 94 -4.00 6.19 9.01
CA LEU A 94 -3.26 6.65 7.83
C LEU A 94 -3.99 6.37 6.51
N PHE A 95 -4.71 5.25 6.42
CA PHE A 95 -5.58 4.98 5.27
C PHE A 95 -6.72 6.00 5.21
N GLY A 96 -7.40 6.26 6.33
CA GLY A 96 -8.45 7.28 6.40
C GLY A 96 -7.94 8.68 6.02
N GLU A 97 -6.77 9.07 6.50
CA GLU A 97 -6.12 10.34 6.17
C GLU A 97 -5.78 10.43 4.68
N MET A 98 -5.24 9.36 4.09
CA MET A 98 -4.95 9.29 2.65
C MET A 98 -6.22 9.48 1.82
N ILE A 99 -7.32 8.80 2.14
CA ILE A 99 -8.59 8.96 1.44
C ILE A 99 -9.14 10.38 1.60
N TYR A 100 -9.14 10.90 2.83
CA TYR A 100 -9.58 12.28 3.10
C TYR A 100 -8.78 13.30 2.27
N ARG A 101 -7.46 13.18 2.23
CA ARG A 101 -6.58 14.03 1.42
C ARG A 101 -6.94 13.95 -0.07
N LEU A 102 -7.12 12.76 -0.63
CA LEU A 102 -7.50 12.60 -2.05
C LEU A 102 -8.84 13.27 -2.37
N VAL A 103 -9.81 13.21 -1.45
CA VAL A 103 -11.10 13.91 -1.60
C VAL A 103 -10.89 15.43 -1.58
N GLN A 104 -10.10 15.96 -0.63
CA GLN A 104 -9.79 17.40 -0.56
C GLN A 104 -9.02 17.90 -1.78
N GLU A 105 -8.18 17.06 -2.38
CA GLU A 105 -7.45 17.36 -3.62
C GLU A 105 -8.32 17.24 -4.89
N GLY A 106 -9.62 16.98 -4.77
CA GLY A 106 -10.53 16.84 -5.91
C GLY A 106 -10.33 15.57 -6.73
N LYS A 107 -9.70 14.53 -6.15
CA LYS A 107 -9.41 13.25 -6.82
C LYS A 107 -10.50 12.19 -6.63
N THR A 108 -11.73 12.63 -6.36
CA THR A 108 -12.88 11.74 -6.14
C THR A 108 -13.18 10.86 -7.35
N ASP A 109 -12.94 11.34 -8.57
CA ASP A 109 -13.11 10.56 -9.79
C ASP A 109 -12.21 9.31 -9.83
N ILE A 110 -11.02 9.37 -9.22
CA ILE A 110 -10.15 8.20 -9.09
C ILE A 110 -10.79 7.17 -8.15
N LEU A 111 -11.27 7.64 -6.98
CA LEU A 111 -11.87 6.81 -5.94
C LEU A 111 -13.18 6.15 -6.41
N ASN A 112 -13.97 6.85 -7.22
CA ASN A 112 -15.21 6.33 -7.79
C ASN A 112 -14.97 5.33 -8.93
N ASN A 113 -13.77 5.28 -9.50
CA ASN A 113 -13.43 4.47 -10.67
C ASN A 113 -12.15 3.65 -10.46
N LEU A 114 -12.07 2.85 -9.39
CA LEU A 114 -10.91 1.99 -9.13
C LEU A 114 -10.81 0.78 -10.10
N GLY A 115 -11.81 0.63 -10.97
CA GLY A 115 -12.00 -0.49 -11.89
C GLY A 115 -12.12 -1.83 -11.20
#